data_AF-K6ED92-F1
#
_entry.id   AF-K6ED92-F1
#
_cell.length_a   1.000
_cell.length_b   1.000
_cell.length_c   1.000
_cell.angle_alpha   90.00
_cell.angle_beta   90.00
_cell.angle_gamma   90.00
#
_symmetry.space_group_name_H-M   'P 1'
#
loop_
_entity.id
_entity.type
_entity.pdbx_description
1 polymer ?
#
loop_
_entity_poly.entity_id
_entity_poly.type
_entity_poly.pdbx_seq_one_letter_code
_entity_poly.pdbx_strand_id
1 'polypeptide(L)'
;MVKDLTARMQKGKLLSFVPTGEYYFTKGLKAYHRRDFKKAKKYLGRAMQLEPGEPMITCQLAIVSTELGEFENSNRLLHLVIEELDPEMAECHYFLANNYAHMGFFKDAYHHSKLYLQLDPDGDFSEDTEDLLDLLTLESDDFEDELYQEDDLIIKQEQARELLESGYFPKAIELLKEVVKEFPEYWSAYNNLALAYFYLGKVEKAEAILEDVLERNPGNLHALCNKLVFAHYQGQTESARELLEPLKKIQPLLSEYQFKLGATFALVGEYELAYLWLKRLYRYGFNGDGPFYYWLSYSAYFTGYENFAKSMWKKVLEITPDKEGLEPWNDKSPRANGFEDYKGSIFQKLESDYVEERLFALFLTTVSSKKEEIITSKRLFQNQKFTTLEKEYISLIRSGKPSVTADAQEIAEIFYENHHPIGAIESGLYLMWFSVFVEVSKADVRLKNKRAWAAAVEYLWHKLRSEKVSQQEVAERYSLSPATIGKYVKLVNNYLQ
;
A
#
# COMPACT_ATOMS: atom_id res chain seq x y z
N MET A 1 -62.91 -75.54 -1.77
CA MET A 1 -62.86 -75.30 -3.23
C MET A 1 -62.04 -74.05 -3.47
N VAL A 2 -60.79 -74.25 -3.87
CA VAL A 2 -59.88 -73.20 -4.33
C VAL A 2 -60.34 -72.77 -5.72
N LYS A 3 -60.57 -71.47 -5.95
CA LYS A 3 -60.76 -70.93 -7.30
C LYS A 3 -59.46 -70.25 -7.72
N ASP A 4 -58.80 -70.92 -8.65
CA ASP A 4 -57.75 -70.42 -9.51
C ASP A 4 -58.15 -69.09 -10.15
N LEU A 5 -57.31 -68.07 -10.00
CA LEU A 5 -57.22 -66.93 -10.91
C LEU A 5 -55.76 -66.82 -11.35
N THR A 6 -55.46 -67.53 -12.43
CA THR A 6 -54.22 -67.45 -13.19
C THR A 6 -54.12 -66.10 -13.90
N ALA A 7 -53.68 -65.07 -13.18
CA ALA A 7 -53.18 -63.85 -13.80
C ALA A 7 -51.74 -64.10 -14.28
N ARG A 8 -51.57 -64.25 -15.60
CA ARG A 8 -50.27 -64.28 -16.28
C ARG A 8 -49.43 -63.08 -15.83
N MET A 9 -48.44 -63.30 -14.98
CA MET A 9 -47.39 -62.31 -14.73
C MET A 9 -46.53 -62.20 -15.99
N GLN A 10 -46.81 -61.18 -16.82
CA GLN A 10 -45.84 -60.74 -17.82
C GLN A 10 -44.56 -60.37 -17.06
N LYS A 11 -43.52 -61.20 -17.20
CA LYS A 11 -42.17 -60.89 -16.71
C LYS A 11 -41.63 -59.72 -17.53
N GLY A 12 -41.98 -58.50 -17.15
CA GLY A 12 -41.31 -57.30 -17.63
C GLY A 12 -39.85 -57.37 -17.21
N LYS A 13 -38.94 -57.26 -18.17
CA LYS A 13 -37.50 -57.16 -17.90
C LYS A 13 -37.27 -55.81 -17.24
N LEU A 14 -36.96 -55.78 -15.94
CA LEU A 14 -36.60 -54.55 -15.23
C LEU A 14 -35.23 -54.09 -15.76
N LEU A 15 -35.23 -53.18 -16.72
CA LEU A 15 -34.01 -52.51 -17.17
C LEU A 15 -33.67 -51.44 -16.15
N SER A 16 -32.62 -51.67 -15.36
CA SER A 16 -32.06 -50.62 -14.50
C SER A 16 -31.49 -49.53 -15.40
N PHE A 17 -32.17 -48.38 -15.44
CA PHE A 17 -31.66 -47.19 -16.13
C PHE A 17 -31.01 -46.29 -15.07
N VAL A 18 -29.68 -46.30 -15.02
CA VAL A 18 -28.90 -45.34 -14.21
C VAL A 18 -28.56 -44.17 -15.15
N PRO A 19 -29.20 -43.00 -14.99
CA PRO A 19 -28.93 -41.88 -15.87
C PRO A 19 -27.53 -41.30 -15.60
N THR A 20 -26.67 -41.28 -16.62
CA THR A 20 -25.31 -40.70 -16.59
C THR A 20 -25.32 -39.18 -16.75
N GLY A 21 -24.17 -38.52 -16.56
CA GLY A 21 -24.04 -37.09 -16.85
C GLY A 21 -24.34 -36.79 -18.32
N GLU A 22 -23.78 -37.56 -19.24
CA GLU A 22 -24.08 -37.52 -20.69
C GLU A 22 -25.59 -37.58 -21.02
N TYR A 23 -26.35 -38.42 -20.31
CA TYR A 23 -27.80 -38.50 -20.50
C TYR A 23 -28.49 -37.19 -20.14
N TYR A 24 -28.12 -36.60 -19.00
CA TYR A 24 -28.67 -35.33 -18.55
C TYR A 24 -28.19 -34.17 -19.43
N PHE A 25 -26.95 -34.19 -19.89
CA PHE A 25 -26.40 -33.24 -20.84
C PHE A 25 -27.22 -33.22 -22.14
N THR A 26 -27.45 -34.40 -22.74
CA THR A 26 -28.28 -34.54 -23.96
C THR A 26 -29.71 -34.04 -23.75
N LYS A 27 -30.31 -34.29 -22.58
CA LYS A 27 -31.63 -33.73 -22.23
C LYS A 27 -31.61 -32.22 -22.04
N GLY A 28 -30.53 -31.71 -21.46
CA GLY A 28 -30.24 -30.27 -21.31
C GLY A 28 -30.25 -29.58 -22.65
N LEU A 29 -29.44 -30.05 -23.60
CA LEU A 29 -29.37 -29.52 -24.96
C LEU A 29 -30.72 -29.59 -25.69
N LYS A 30 -31.44 -30.71 -25.57
CA LYS A 30 -32.81 -30.83 -26.15
C LYS A 30 -33.80 -29.83 -25.56
N ALA A 31 -33.70 -29.53 -24.26
CA ALA A 31 -34.54 -28.52 -23.62
C ALA A 31 -34.12 -27.11 -24.04
N TYR A 32 -32.82 -26.86 -24.18
CA TYR A 32 -32.25 -25.61 -24.67
C TYR A 32 -32.74 -25.28 -26.09
N HIS A 33 -32.64 -26.22 -27.04
CA HIS A 33 -33.15 -26.01 -28.41
C HIS A 33 -34.67 -25.79 -28.48
N ARG A 34 -35.42 -26.21 -27.45
CA ARG A 34 -36.86 -25.95 -27.32
C ARG A 34 -37.17 -24.63 -26.61
N ARG A 35 -36.14 -23.83 -26.28
CA ARG A 35 -36.20 -22.60 -25.48
C ARG A 35 -36.82 -22.80 -24.09
N ASP A 36 -36.77 -24.02 -23.56
CA ASP A 36 -37.18 -24.32 -22.18
C ASP A 36 -35.97 -24.20 -21.25
N PHE A 37 -35.48 -22.96 -21.08
CA PHE A 37 -34.25 -22.65 -20.35
C PHE A 37 -34.31 -23.11 -18.88
N LYS A 38 -35.49 -23.07 -18.25
CA LYS A 38 -35.69 -23.57 -16.89
C LYS A 38 -35.47 -25.08 -16.77
N LYS A 39 -35.93 -25.87 -17.75
CA LYS A 39 -35.62 -27.32 -17.78
C LYS A 39 -34.19 -27.59 -18.21
N ALA A 40 -33.65 -26.82 -19.16
CA ALA A 40 -32.27 -26.94 -19.60
C ALA A 40 -31.30 -26.75 -18.42
N LYS A 41 -31.47 -25.69 -17.63
CA LYS A 41 -30.68 -25.42 -16.42
C LYS A 41 -30.74 -26.57 -15.41
N LYS A 42 -31.93 -27.14 -15.18
CA LYS A 42 -32.09 -28.29 -14.27
C LYS A 42 -31.34 -29.53 -14.76
N TYR A 43 -31.43 -29.84 -16.05
CA TYR A 43 -30.76 -31.00 -16.61
C TYR A 43 -29.25 -30.81 -16.68
N LEU A 44 -28.76 -29.66 -17.14
CA LEU A 44 -27.34 -29.34 -17.20
C LEU A 44 -26.72 -29.23 -15.81
N GLY A 45 -27.41 -28.64 -14.83
CA GLY A 45 -26.96 -28.65 -13.43
C GLY A 45 -26.88 -30.06 -12.84
N ARG A 46 -27.77 -30.98 -13.26
CA ARG A 46 -27.65 -32.39 -12.87
C ARG A 46 -26.50 -33.10 -13.58
N ALA A 47 -26.23 -32.75 -14.84
CA ALA A 47 -25.09 -33.27 -15.58
C ALA A 47 -23.77 -32.84 -14.91
N MET A 48 -23.62 -31.56 -14.58
CA MET A 48 -22.44 -31.02 -13.88
C MET A 48 -22.23 -31.67 -12.50
N GLN A 49 -23.31 -31.99 -11.76
CA GLN A 49 -23.18 -32.72 -10.49
C GLN A 49 -22.63 -34.14 -10.63
N LEU A 50 -22.87 -34.77 -11.78
CA LEU A 50 -22.43 -36.15 -12.06
C LEU A 50 -21.02 -36.16 -12.67
N GLU A 51 -20.69 -35.13 -13.46
CA GLU A 51 -19.44 -34.97 -14.19
C GLU A 51 -18.91 -33.52 -14.00
N PRO A 52 -18.36 -33.18 -12.81
CA PRO A 52 -18.01 -31.79 -12.47
C PRO A 52 -16.75 -31.25 -13.15
N GLY A 53 -15.95 -32.12 -13.76
CA GLY A 53 -14.72 -31.75 -14.46
C GLY A 53 -14.86 -31.62 -15.97
N GLU A 54 -16.08 -31.72 -16.51
CA GLU A 54 -16.31 -31.65 -17.96
C GLU A 54 -16.59 -30.20 -18.39
N PRO A 55 -15.65 -29.54 -19.11
CA PRO A 55 -15.73 -28.11 -19.41
C PRO A 55 -16.97 -27.75 -20.24
N MET A 56 -17.31 -28.59 -21.22
CA MET A 56 -18.45 -28.36 -22.12
C MET A 56 -19.79 -28.35 -21.38
N ILE A 57 -19.96 -29.17 -20.32
CA ILE A 57 -21.19 -29.17 -19.52
C ILE A 57 -21.32 -27.84 -18.75
N THR A 58 -20.22 -27.36 -18.19
CA THR A 58 -20.15 -26.11 -17.42
C THR A 58 -20.39 -24.89 -18.31
N CYS A 59 -19.75 -24.85 -19.49
CA CYS A 59 -19.95 -23.81 -20.49
C CYS A 59 -21.41 -23.76 -20.96
N GLN A 60 -22.01 -24.90 -21.32
CA GLN A 60 -23.43 -24.96 -21.71
C GLN A 60 -24.38 -24.53 -20.58
N LEU A 61 -24.08 -24.84 -19.31
CA LEU A 61 -24.86 -24.35 -18.18
C LEU A 61 -24.73 -22.83 -18.00
N ALA A 62 -23.56 -22.26 -18.28
CA ALA A 62 -23.34 -20.82 -18.28
C ALA A 62 -24.18 -20.12 -19.37
N ILE A 63 -24.15 -20.62 -20.61
CA ILE A 63 -24.96 -20.11 -21.72
C ILE A 63 -26.45 -20.11 -21.35
N VAL A 64 -26.98 -21.19 -20.75
CA VAL A 64 -28.37 -21.21 -20.27
C VAL A 64 -28.63 -20.20 -19.16
N SER A 65 -27.64 -19.91 -18.32
CA SER A 65 -27.75 -18.89 -17.27
C SER A 65 -27.79 -17.48 -17.88
N THR A 66 -27.01 -17.22 -18.93
CA THR A 66 -27.07 -15.98 -19.73
C THR A 66 -28.45 -15.77 -20.34
N GLU A 67 -29.03 -16.80 -20.98
CA GLU A 67 -30.40 -16.74 -21.55
C GLU A 67 -31.50 -16.50 -20.50
N LEU A 68 -31.22 -16.82 -19.23
CA LEU A 68 -32.12 -16.54 -18.11
C LEU A 68 -31.90 -15.15 -17.47
N GLY A 69 -30.93 -14.37 -17.97
CA GLY A 69 -30.52 -13.07 -17.42
C GLY A 69 -29.73 -13.17 -16.12
N GLU A 70 -29.19 -14.35 -15.80
CA GLU A 70 -28.40 -14.59 -14.60
C GLU A 70 -26.90 -14.40 -14.87
N PHE A 71 -26.52 -13.20 -15.29
CA PHE A 71 -25.18 -12.88 -15.81
C PHE A 71 -24.05 -13.17 -14.81
N GLU A 72 -24.23 -12.85 -13.52
CA GLU A 72 -23.23 -13.11 -12.49
C GLU A 72 -22.98 -14.62 -12.29
N ASN A 73 -24.06 -15.41 -12.33
CA ASN A 73 -23.94 -16.87 -12.21
C ASN A 73 -23.29 -17.47 -13.45
N SER A 74 -23.60 -16.94 -14.63
CA SER A 74 -22.95 -17.31 -15.89
C SER A 74 -21.46 -17.00 -15.85
N ASN A 75 -21.07 -15.77 -15.49
CA ASN A 75 -19.66 -15.36 -15.40
C ASN A 75 -18.85 -16.22 -14.43
N ARG A 76 -19.42 -16.57 -13.26
CA ARG A 76 -18.75 -17.49 -12.33
C ARG A 76 -18.47 -18.86 -12.95
N LEU A 77 -19.40 -19.37 -13.77
CA LEU A 77 -19.23 -20.67 -14.43
C LEU A 77 -18.23 -20.59 -15.60
N LEU A 78 -18.21 -19.48 -16.35
CA LEU A 78 -17.28 -19.26 -17.44
C LEU A 78 -15.84 -19.08 -16.92
N HIS A 79 -15.65 -18.30 -15.85
CA HIS A 79 -14.36 -18.18 -15.16
C HIS A 79 -13.87 -19.54 -14.63
N LEU A 80 -14.76 -20.34 -14.04
CA LEU A 80 -14.42 -21.71 -13.64
C LEU A 80 -13.90 -22.56 -14.82
N VAL A 81 -14.45 -22.38 -16.03
CA VAL A 81 -13.97 -23.11 -17.21
C VAL A 81 -12.55 -22.67 -17.56
N ILE A 82 -12.32 -21.38 -17.78
CA ILE A 82 -11.03 -20.88 -18.28
C ILE A 82 -9.90 -20.93 -17.24
N GLU A 83 -10.22 -20.88 -15.94
CA GLU A 83 -9.21 -20.90 -14.87
C GLU A 83 -8.83 -22.33 -14.46
N GLU A 84 -9.80 -23.25 -14.42
CA GLU A 84 -9.63 -24.54 -13.73
C GLU A 84 -9.90 -25.78 -14.58
N LEU A 85 -10.67 -25.68 -15.68
CA LEU A 85 -11.10 -26.85 -16.47
C LEU A 85 -10.44 -26.92 -17.84
N ASP A 86 -10.55 -25.86 -18.63
CA ASP A 86 -10.02 -25.77 -19.99
C ASP A 86 -9.69 -24.31 -20.36
N PRO A 87 -8.42 -23.89 -20.17
CA PRO A 87 -7.95 -22.55 -20.52
C PRO A 87 -7.95 -22.25 -22.02
N GLU A 88 -8.06 -23.26 -22.90
CA GLU A 88 -8.04 -23.07 -24.36
C GLU A 88 -9.45 -22.90 -24.96
N MET A 89 -10.51 -23.01 -24.15
CA MET A 89 -11.90 -22.83 -24.58
C MET A 89 -12.23 -21.35 -24.84
N ALA A 90 -11.79 -20.85 -26.00
CA ALA A 90 -11.89 -19.45 -26.40
C ALA A 90 -13.33 -18.90 -26.33
N GLU A 91 -14.34 -19.72 -26.67
CA GLU A 91 -15.75 -19.32 -26.70
C GLU A 91 -16.25 -18.79 -25.34
N CYS A 92 -15.62 -19.19 -24.23
CA CYS A 92 -15.94 -18.64 -22.92
C CYS A 92 -15.70 -17.13 -22.83
N HIS A 93 -14.68 -16.62 -23.51
CA HIS A 93 -14.40 -15.18 -23.57
C HIS A 93 -15.47 -14.41 -24.34
N TYR A 94 -16.01 -14.97 -25.43
CA TYR A 94 -17.16 -14.39 -26.13
C TYR A 94 -18.38 -14.26 -25.20
N PHE A 95 -18.73 -15.32 -24.47
CA PHE A 95 -19.88 -15.28 -23.56
C PHE A 95 -19.66 -14.35 -22.35
N LEU A 96 -18.44 -14.29 -21.82
CA LEU A 96 -18.07 -13.33 -20.78
C LEU A 96 -18.24 -11.89 -21.28
N ALA A 97 -17.72 -11.59 -22.48
CA ALA A 97 -17.81 -10.26 -23.06
C ALA A 97 -19.26 -9.78 -23.19
N ASN A 98 -20.14 -10.61 -23.73
CA ASN A 98 -21.56 -10.32 -23.86
C ASN A 98 -22.26 -10.12 -22.50
N ASN A 99 -21.96 -10.97 -21.52
CA ASN A 99 -22.53 -10.83 -20.18
C ASN A 99 -22.09 -9.52 -19.52
N TYR A 100 -20.80 -9.17 -19.60
CA TYR A 100 -20.27 -7.93 -19.04
C TYR A 100 -20.86 -6.70 -19.74
N ALA A 101 -21.02 -6.74 -21.07
CA ALA A 101 -21.68 -5.67 -21.81
C ALA A 101 -23.14 -5.48 -21.35
N HIS A 102 -23.89 -6.56 -21.17
CA HIS A 102 -25.26 -6.51 -20.65
C HIS A 102 -25.37 -5.95 -19.23
N MET A 103 -24.34 -6.15 -18.40
CA MET A 103 -24.27 -5.63 -17.05
C MET A 103 -23.78 -4.17 -16.99
N GLY A 104 -23.33 -3.60 -18.12
CA GLY A 104 -22.74 -2.26 -18.20
C GLY A 104 -21.26 -2.20 -17.83
N PHE A 105 -20.59 -3.35 -17.67
CA PHE A 105 -19.15 -3.46 -17.44
C PHE A 105 -18.41 -3.46 -18.78
N PHE A 106 -18.44 -2.31 -19.47
CA PHE A 106 -17.92 -2.18 -20.83
C PHE A 106 -16.40 -2.44 -20.93
N LYS A 107 -15.64 -2.21 -19.85
CA LYS A 107 -14.20 -2.50 -19.78
C LYS A 107 -13.91 -4.00 -19.81
N ASP A 108 -14.57 -4.77 -18.95
CA ASP A 108 -14.44 -6.23 -18.94
C ASP A 108 -14.97 -6.85 -20.24
N ALA A 109 -16.03 -6.25 -20.81
CA ALA A 109 -16.56 -6.65 -22.11
C ALA A 109 -15.54 -6.45 -23.23
N TYR A 110 -14.87 -5.30 -23.25
CA TYR A 110 -13.80 -4.99 -24.20
C TYR A 110 -12.63 -5.96 -24.09
N HIS A 111 -12.16 -6.18 -22.86
CA HIS A 111 -11.04 -7.08 -22.57
C HIS A 111 -11.30 -8.51 -23.08
N HIS A 112 -12.45 -9.09 -22.72
CA HIS A 112 -12.78 -10.45 -23.14
C HIS A 112 -13.08 -10.57 -24.63
N SER A 113 -13.62 -9.52 -25.27
CA SER A 113 -13.80 -9.50 -26.73
C SER A 113 -12.46 -9.57 -27.47
N LYS A 114 -11.45 -8.81 -27.00
CA LYS A 114 -10.09 -8.88 -27.55
C LYS A 114 -9.43 -10.23 -27.33
N LEU A 115 -9.57 -10.81 -26.14
CA LEU A 115 -9.01 -12.14 -25.86
C LEU A 115 -9.62 -13.22 -26.75
N TYR A 116 -10.94 -13.19 -26.99
CA TYR A 116 -11.58 -14.13 -27.92
C TYR A 116 -10.96 -14.04 -29.32
N LEU A 117 -10.89 -12.84 -29.91
CA LEU A 117 -10.33 -12.63 -31.24
C LEU A 117 -8.82 -12.92 -31.34
N GLN A 118 -8.08 -12.88 -30.21
CA GLN A 118 -6.68 -13.29 -30.17
C GLN A 118 -6.52 -14.81 -30.16
N LEU A 119 -7.38 -15.51 -29.43
CA LEU A 119 -7.32 -16.96 -29.27
C LEU A 119 -7.93 -17.70 -30.46
N ASP A 120 -9.02 -17.17 -31.02
CA ASP A 120 -9.74 -17.76 -32.15
C ASP A 120 -10.16 -16.68 -33.18
N PRO A 121 -9.20 -16.17 -34.00
CA PRO A 121 -9.45 -15.05 -34.92
C PRO A 121 -10.43 -15.34 -36.05
N ASP A 122 -10.59 -16.62 -36.41
CA ASP A 122 -11.49 -17.10 -37.48
C ASP A 122 -12.64 -17.96 -36.88
N GLY A 123 -12.91 -17.79 -35.58
CA GLY A 123 -13.90 -18.55 -34.83
C GLY A 123 -15.35 -18.21 -35.18
N ASP A 124 -16.27 -19.11 -34.78
CA ASP A 124 -17.71 -19.00 -35.08
C ASP A 124 -18.37 -17.70 -34.58
N PHE A 125 -17.79 -17.03 -33.59
CA PHE A 125 -18.30 -15.78 -33.01
C PHE A 125 -17.47 -14.54 -33.37
N SER A 126 -16.53 -14.64 -34.32
CA SER A 126 -15.58 -13.55 -34.59
C SER A 126 -16.28 -12.29 -35.11
N GLU A 127 -17.20 -12.43 -36.07
CA GLU A 127 -17.99 -11.32 -36.61
C GLU A 127 -18.85 -10.66 -35.51
N ASP A 128 -19.56 -11.46 -34.70
CA ASP A 128 -20.36 -10.96 -33.58
C ASP A 128 -19.50 -10.24 -32.50
N THR A 129 -18.26 -10.68 -32.31
CA THR A 129 -17.33 -10.07 -31.35
C THR A 129 -16.75 -8.77 -31.88
N GLU A 130 -16.46 -8.69 -33.17
CA GLU A 130 -16.07 -7.46 -33.85
C GLU A 130 -17.19 -6.42 -33.79
N ASP A 131 -18.44 -6.82 -34.08
CA ASP A 131 -19.61 -5.95 -33.94
C ASP A 131 -19.79 -5.43 -32.51
N LEU A 132 -19.57 -6.28 -31.51
CA LEU A 132 -19.60 -5.86 -30.10
C LEU A 132 -18.48 -4.86 -29.78
N LEU A 133 -17.25 -5.09 -30.26
CA LEU A 133 -16.13 -4.17 -30.08
C LEU A 133 -16.39 -2.82 -30.74
N ASP A 134 -16.92 -2.82 -31.96
CA ASP A 134 -17.29 -1.60 -32.68
C ASP A 134 -18.38 -0.83 -31.91
N LEU A 135 -19.36 -1.52 -31.34
CA LEU A 135 -20.38 -0.90 -30.49
C LEU A 135 -19.79 -0.32 -29.19
N LEU A 136 -18.90 -1.06 -28.53
CA LEU A 136 -18.24 -0.63 -27.28
C LEU A 136 -17.35 0.60 -27.51
N THR A 137 -16.83 0.78 -28.72
CA THR A 137 -15.91 1.88 -29.07
C THR A 137 -16.57 3.02 -29.84
N LEU A 138 -17.84 2.88 -30.23
CA LEU A 138 -18.59 3.82 -31.08
C LEU A 138 -18.69 5.25 -30.52
N GLU A 139 -18.66 5.41 -29.18
CA GLU A 139 -18.77 6.72 -28.50
C GLU A 139 -17.42 7.27 -28.01
N SER A 140 -16.33 6.54 -28.21
CA SER A 140 -15.03 6.83 -27.60
C SER A 140 -13.88 6.37 -28.50
N ASP A 141 -13.39 7.27 -29.35
CA ASP A 141 -12.16 7.09 -30.13
C ASP A 141 -10.93 6.79 -29.24
N ASP A 142 -11.02 7.07 -27.92
CA ASP A 142 -9.95 6.95 -26.93
C ASP A 142 -10.21 5.85 -25.86
N PHE A 143 -11.15 4.91 -26.06
CA PHE A 143 -11.49 3.90 -25.02
C PHE A 143 -10.29 3.05 -24.58
N GLU A 144 -9.38 2.74 -25.50
CA GLU A 144 -8.11 2.08 -25.17
C GLU A 144 -7.22 3.00 -24.31
N ASP A 145 -7.05 4.26 -24.71
CA ASP A 145 -6.21 5.24 -24.00
C ASP A 145 -6.76 5.58 -22.60
N GLU A 146 -8.07 5.64 -22.41
CA GLU A 146 -8.73 5.79 -21.10
C GLU A 146 -8.47 4.59 -20.17
N LEU A 147 -8.42 3.37 -20.73
CA LEU A 147 -8.11 2.15 -19.98
C LEU A 147 -6.65 2.17 -19.49
N TYR A 148 -5.71 2.51 -20.37
CA TYR A 148 -4.29 2.60 -20.04
C TYR A 148 -3.99 3.73 -19.04
N GLN A 149 -4.67 4.86 -19.13
CA GLN A 149 -4.50 5.98 -18.21
C GLN A 149 -5.03 5.67 -16.81
N GLU A 150 -6.16 4.96 -16.69
CA GLU A 150 -6.66 4.54 -15.37
C GLU A 150 -5.77 3.49 -14.71
N ASP A 151 -5.30 2.49 -15.46
CA ASP A 151 -4.38 1.48 -14.92
C ASP A 151 -3.04 2.09 -14.47
N ASP A 152 -2.49 3.01 -15.27
CA ASP A 152 -1.27 3.75 -14.92
C ASP A 152 -1.49 4.65 -13.69
N LEU A 153 -2.63 5.34 -13.59
CA LEU A 153 -2.99 6.15 -12.42
C LEU A 153 -3.07 5.30 -11.14
N ILE A 154 -3.71 4.12 -11.21
CA ILE A 154 -3.82 3.19 -10.08
C ILE A 154 -2.42 2.74 -9.64
N ILE A 155 -1.58 2.30 -10.59
CA ILE A 155 -0.22 1.85 -10.29
C ILE A 155 0.60 2.98 -9.65
N LYS A 156 0.56 4.19 -10.23
CA LYS A 156 1.28 5.36 -9.71
C LYS A 156 0.75 5.77 -8.32
N GLN A 157 -0.54 5.61 -8.04
CA GLN A 157 -1.11 5.89 -6.72
C GLN A 157 -0.61 4.90 -5.67
N GLU A 158 -0.66 3.60 -5.97
CA GLU A 158 -0.19 2.54 -5.09
C GLU A 158 1.30 2.74 -4.77
N GLN A 159 2.12 2.97 -5.79
CA GLN A 159 3.55 3.28 -5.64
C GLN A 159 3.79 4.53 -4.79
N ALA A 160 3.05 5.61 -5.03
CA ALA A 160 3.19 6.83 -4.25
C ALA A 160 2.83 6.61 -2.76
N ARG A 161 1.82 5.77 -2.48
CA ARG A 161 1.44 5.41 -1.12
C ARG A 161 2.52 4.59 -0.44
N GLU A 162 3.07 3.57 -1.10
CA GLU A 162 4.16 2.76 -0.56
C GLU A 162 5.42 3.59 -0.25
N LEU A 163 5.76 4.54 -1.14
CA LEU A 163 6.87 5.47 -0.94
C LEU A 163 6.65 6.37 0.27
N LEU A 164 5.42 6.84 0.49
CA LEU A 164 5.04 7.63 1.66
C LEU A 164 5.13 6.82 2.96
N GLU A 165 4.58 5.60 2.98
CA GLU A 165 4.58 4.71 4.14
C GLU A 165 5.99 4.26 4.52
N SER A 166 6.83 4.05 3.52
CA SER A 166 8.24 3.70 3.71
C SER A 166 9.13 4.91 4.06
N GLY A 167 8.57 6.12 4.10
CA GLY A 167 9.28 7.36 4.43
C GLY A 167 10.17 7.92 3.33
N TYR A 168 10.06 7.42 2.09
CA TYR A 168 10.82 7.88 0.92
C TYR A 168 10.17 9.12 0.27
N PHE A 169 10.01 10.18 1.05
CA PHE A 169 9.30 11.41 0.65
C PHE A 169 9.84 12.08 -0.64
N PRO A 170 11.17 12.14 -0.91
CA PRO A 170 11.66 12.75 -2.15
C PRO A 170 11.15 12.06 -3.42
N LYS A 171 11.15 10.72 -3.47
CA LYS A 171 10.65 9.95 -4.61
C LYS A 171 9.13 10.03 -4.73
N ALA A 172 8.43 10.00 -3.59
CA ALA A 172 6.98 10.23 -3.58
C ALA A 172 6.63 11.59 -4.21
N ILE A 173 7.40 12.64 -3.90
CA ILE A 173 7.21 13.97 -4.49
C ILE A 173 7.42 13.99 -6.00
N GLU A 174 8.44 13.30 -6.51
CA GLU A 174 8.69 13.22 -7.96
C GLU A 174 7.52 12.54 -8.68
N LEU A 175 7.13 11.35 -8.23
CA LEU A 175 6.01 10.60 -8.79
C LEU A 175 4.69 11.36 -8.70
N LEU A 176 4.38 11.93 -7.53
CA LEU A 176 3.12 12.66 -7.31
C LEU A 176 3.05 13.94 -8.15
N LYS A 177 4.19 14.56 -8.49
CA LYS A 177 4.20 15.69 -9.43
C LYS A 177 3.89 15.28 -10.86
N GLU A 178 4.35 14.10 -11.28
CA GLU A 178 3.99 13.53 -12.58
C GLU A 178 2.49 13.25 -12.62
N VAL A 179 1.95 12.59 -11.59
CA VAL A 179 0.51 12.33 -11.47
C VAL A 179 -0.30 13.64 -11.49
N VAL A 180 0.10 14.67 -10.74
CA VAL A 180 -0.59 15.97 -10.74
C VAL A 180 -0.54 16.65 -12.11
N LYS A 181 0.55 16.46 -12.87
CA LYS A 181 0.70 17.04 -14.21
C LYS A 181 -0.16 16.32 -15.24
N GLU A 182 -0.22 15.00 -15.16
CA GLU A 182 -0.99 14.13 -16.07
C GLU A 182 -2.50 14.15 -15.73
N PHE A 183 -2.84 14.24 -14.44
CA PHE A 183 -4.20 14.22 -13.92
C PHE A 183 -4.48 15.44 -13.02
N PRO A 184 -4.71 16.64 -13.60
CA PRO A 184 -4.80 17.89 -12.85
C PRO A 184 -5.98 18.00 -11.87
N GLU A 185 -6.99 17.14 -11.99
CA GLU A 185 -8.17 17.09 -11.11
C GLU A 185 -8.12 15.94 -10.09
N TYR A 186 -7.04 15.15 -10.09
CA TYR A 186 -6.89 14.04 -9.16
C TYR A 186 -6.41 14.50 -7.77
N TRP A 187 -7.35 14.99 -6.95
CA TRP A 187 -7.07 15.62 -5.65
C TRP A 187 -6.31 14.74 -4.65
N SER A 188 -6.43 13.41 -4.75
CA SER A 188 -5.69 12.48 -3.88
C SER A 188 -4.17 12.68 -4.03
N ALA A 189 -3.67 12.87 -5.25
CA ALA A 189 -2.26 13.11 -5.50
C ALA A 189 -1.78 14.44 -4.89
N TYR A 190 -2.55 15.52 -4.98
CA TYR A 190 -2.22 16.80 -4.33
C TYR A 190 -2.13 16.65 -2.80
N ASN A 191 -3.09 15.94 -2.20
CA ASN A 191 -3.12 15.70 -0.76
C ASN A 191 -1.90 14.90 -0.28
N ASN A 192 -1.54 13.85 -1.03
CA ASN A 192 -0.35 13.03 -0.76
C ASN A 192 0.94 13.81 -1.02
N LEU A 193 0.96 14.70 -2.02
CA LEU A 193 2.12 15.55 -2.33
C LEU A 193 2.37 16.55 -1.21
N ALA A 194 1.32 17.18 -0.69
CA ALA A 194 1.39 18.05 0.48
C ALA A 194 1.94 17.29 1.70
N LEU A 195 1.44 16.07 1.94
CA LEU A 195 1.91 15.22 3.04
C LEU A 195 3.39 14.87 2.90
N ALA A 196 3.85 14.51 1.70
CA ALA A 196 5.25 14.24 1.42
C ALA A 196 6.14 15.47 1.67
N TYR A 197 5.70 16.65 1.22
CA TYR A 197 6.42 17.90 1.48
C TYR A 197 6.49 18.25 2.97
N PHE A 198 5.40 18.02 3.71
CA PHE A 198 5.34 18.26 5.14
C PHE A 198 6.34 17.39 5.90
N TYR A 199 6.35 16.08 5.64
CA TYR A 199 7.30 15.17 6.30
C TYR A 199 8.76 15.42 5.90
N LEU A 200 9.01 15.99 4.71
CA LEU A 200 10.33 16.45 4.29
C LEU A 200 10.73 17.80 4.96
N GLY A 201 9.88 18.38 5.79
CA GLY A 201 10.09 19.66 6.47
C GLY A 201 9.88 20.89 5.58
N LYS A 202 9.36 20.72 4.36
CA LYS A 202 9.04 21.81 3.43
C LYS A 202 7.61 22.32 3.66
N VAL A 203 7.38 22.82 4.86
CA VAL A 203 6.05 23.15 5.39
C VAL A 203 5.32 24.17 4.50
N GLU A 204 6.00 25.23 4.07
CA GLU A 204 5.37 26.31 3.27
C GLU A 204 4.84 25.79 1.93
N LYS A 205 5.55 24.82 1.32
CA LYS A 205 5.10 24.18 0.08
C LYS A 205 3.89 23.29 0.32
N ALA A 206 3.90 22.55 1.43
CA ALA A 206 2.79 21.68 1.80
C ALA A 206 1.51 22.51 2.04
N GLU A 207 1.63 23.62 2.76
CA GLU A 207 0.50 24.54 3.01
C GLU A 207 -0.02 25.18 1.73
N ALA A 208 0.86 25.70 0.87
CA ALA A 208 0.46 26.30 -0.41
C ALA A 208 -0.31 25.32 -1.31
N ILE A 209 0.07 24.03 -1.33
CA ILE A 209 -0.65 23.01 -2.08
C ILE A 209 -2.04 22.77 -1.49
N LEU A 210 -2.17 22.66 -0.16
CA LEU A 210 -3.48 22.48 0.47
C LEU A 210 -4.37 23.71 0.30
N GLU A 211 -3.81 24.91 0.28
CA GLU A 211 -4.54 26.14 -0.03
C GLU A 211 -5.10 26.12 -1.45
N ASP A 212 -4.30 25.77 -2.47
CA ASP A 212 -4.78 25.59 -3.84
C ASP A 212 -5.91 24.55 -3.94
N VAL A 213 -5.73 23.40 -3.27
CA VAL A 213 -6.76 22.34 -3.23
C VAL A 213 -8.05 22.86 -2.59
N LEU A 214 -7.98 23.62 -1.50
CA LEU A 214 -9.15 24.13 -0.80
C LEU A 214 -9.80 25.34 -1.51
N GLU A 215 -9.04 26.11 -2.29
CA GLU A 215 -9.60 27.16 -3.14
C GLU A 215 -10.40 26.55 -4.31
N ARG A 216 -9.85 25.50 -4.94
CA ARG A 216 -10.49 24.82 -6.09
C ARG A 216 -11.56 23.82 -5.66
N ASN A 217 -11.41 23.22 -4.49
CA ASN A 217 -12.32 22.23 -3.91
C ASN A 217 -12.49 22.47 -2.39
N PRO A 218 -13.33 23.44 -1.98
CA PRO A 218 -13.51 23.82 -0.58
C PRO A 218 -14.03 22.70 0.34
N GLY A 219 -14.66 21.66 -0.23
CA GLY A 219 -15.18 20.51 0.50
C GLY A 219 -14.20 19.34 0.61
N ASN A 220 -12.95 19.50 0.17
CA ASN A 220 -11.98 18.41 0.16
C ASN A 220 -11.60 17.98 1.59
N LEU A 221 -12.22 16.89 2.05
CA LEU A 221 -12.04 16.37 3.39
C LEU A 221 -10.59 15.97 3.68
N HIS A 222 -9.90 15.39 2.71
CA HIS A 222 -8.51 14.99 2.85
C HIS A 222 -7.59 16.19 3.09
N ALA A 223 -7.81 17.29 2.36
CA ALA A 223 -7.05 18.52 2.51
C ALA A 223 -7.30 19.17 3.87
N LEU A 224 -8.57 19.24 4.31
CA LEU A 224 -8.92 19.75 5.65
C LEU A 224 -8.27 18.92 6.77
N CYS A 225 -8.32 17.59 6.65
CA CYS A 225 -7.68 16.68 7.59
C CYS A 225 -6.15 16.86 7.61
N ASN A 226 -5.50 16.98 6.45
CA ASN A 226 -4.06 17.20 6.38
C ASN A 226 -3.68 18.56 6.97
N LYS A 227 -4.46 19.62 6.72
CA LYS A 227 -4.23 20.95 7.31
C LYS A 227 -4.33 20.92 8.84
N LEU A 228 -5.32 20.20 9.39
CA LEU A 228 -5.45 19.99 10.83
C LEU A 228 -4.22 19.26 11.41
N VAL A 229 -3.77 18.19 10.74
CA VAL A 229 -2.59 17.43 11.15
C VAL A 229 -1.34 18.32 11.12
N PHE A 230 -1.14 19.12 10.07
CA PHE A 230 0.01 20.01 9.96
C PHE A 230 0.00 21.06 11.08
N ALA A 231 -1.14 21.70 11.33
CA ALA A 231 -1.29 22.67 12.41
C ALA A 231 -0.99 22.05 13.78
N HIS A 232 -1.45 20.81 14.01
CA HIS A 232 -1.19 20.08 15.25
C HIS A 232 0.30 19.80 15.45
N TYR A 233 0.99 19.24 14.45
CA TYR A 233 2.43 18.92 14.55
C TYR A 233 3.31 20.17 14.64
N GLN A 234 2.88 21.29 14.08
CA GLN A 234 3.57 22.58 14.23
C GLN A 234 3.31 23.27 15.57
N GLY A 235 2.44 22.72 16.43
CA GLY A 235 2.06 23.33 17.71
C GLY A 235 1.17 24.57 17.58
N GLN A 236 0.54 24.78 16.41
CA GLN A 236 -0.37 25.89 16.15
C GLN A 236 -1.77 25.60 16.73
N THR A 237 -1.88 25.61 18.07
CA THR A 237 -3.07 25.16 18.79
C THR A 237 -4.37 25.85 18.37
N GLU A 238 -4.35 27.17 18.15
CA GLU A 238 -5.54 27.92 17.74
C GLU A 238 -6.00 27.54 16.32
N SER A 239 -5.08 27.47 15.36
CA SER A 239 -5.37 27.04 13.98
C SER A 239 -5.92 25.61 13.94
N ALA A 240 -5.29 24.69 14.70
CA ALA A 240 -5.78 23.32 14.82
C ALA A 240 -7.21 23.28 15.39
N ARG A 241 -7.51 24.11 16.41
CA ARG A 241 -8.84 24.19 17.01
C ARG A 241 -9.89 24.73 16.02
N GLU A 242 -9.55 25.75 15.23
CA GLU A 242 -10.45 26.32 14.21
C GLU A 242 -10.82 25.31 13.13
N LEU A 243 -9.90 24.42 12.75
CA LEU A 243 -10.14 23.35 11.77
C LEU A 243 -10.89 22.16 12.37
N LEU A 244 -10.63 21.86 13.64
CA LEU A 244 -11.23 20.73 14.34
C LEU A 244 -12.74 20.88 14.52
N GLU A 245 -13.23 22.07 14.87
CA GLU A 245 -14.65 22.30 15.14
C GLU A 245 -15.58 22.04 13.94
N PRO A 246 -15.26 22.46 12.70
CA PRO A 246 -15.97 22.05 11.51
C PRO A 246 -15.89 20.54 11.24
N LEU A 247 -14.70 19.93 11.34
CA LEU A 247 -14.49 18.50 11.07
C LEU A 247 -15.34 17.61 11.99
N LYS A 248 -15.54 18.01 13.26
CA LYS A 248 -16.42 17.32 14.23
C LYS A 248 -17.88 17.23 13.77
N LYS A 249 -18.32 18.15 12.91
CA LYS A 249 -19.70 18.21 12.39
C LYS A 249 -19.90 17.39 11.11
N ILE A 250 -18.82 16.98 10.45
CA ILE A 250 -18.88 16.22 9.21
C ILE A 250 -19.26 14.76 9.49
N GLN A 251 -20.21 14.24 8.73
CA GLN A 251 -20.73 12.88 8.86
C GLN A 251 -20.58 12.12 7.53
N PRO A 252 -19.40 11.56 7.22
CA PRO A 252 -19.18 10.90 5.94
C PRO A 252 -19.94 9.57 5.85
N LEU A 253 -20.45 9.27 4.65
CA LEU A 253 -21.10 8.01 4.31
C LEU A 253 -20.11 6.95 3.83
N LEU A 254 -19.11 7.38 3.04
CA LEU A 254 -18.11 6.50 2.44
C LEU A 254 -17.10 6.01 3.48
N SER A 255 -16.73 4.73 3.38
CA SER A 255 -15.82 4.08 4.33
C SER A 255 -14.45 4.73 4.40
N GLU A 256 -13.91 5.13 3.23
CA GLU A 256 -12.63 5.82 3.11
C GLU A 256 -12.61 7.13 3.93
N TYR A 257 -13.65 7.95 3.81
CA TYR A 257 -13.75 9.23 4.52
C TYR A 257 -14.00 9.05 6.02
N GLN A 258 -14.75 8.03 6.40
CA GLN A 258 -14.89 7.63 7.80
C GLN A 258 -13.53 7.21 8.39
N PHE A 259 -12.71 6.48 7.62
CA PHE A 259 -11.39 6.06 8.06
C PHE A 259 -10.46 7.27 8.15
N LYS A 260 -10.42 8.14 7.13
CA LYS A 260 -9.61 9.36 7.14
C LYS A 260 -9.93 10.25 8.34
N LEU A 261 -11.20 10.52 8.62
CA LEU A 261 -11.60 11.28 9.81
C LEU A 261 -11.18 10.57 11.11
N GLY A 262 -11.45 9.27 11.21
CA GLY A 262 -11.10 8.48 12.40
C GLY A 262 -9.59 8.50 12.68
N ALA A 263 -8.76 8.28 11.66
CA ALA A 263 -7.30 8.33 11.77
C ALA A 263 -6.81 9.75 12.11
N THR A 264 -7.38 10.79 11.49
CA THR A 264 -7.04 12.18 11.80
C THR A 264 -7.38 12.55 13.24
N PHE A 265 -8.56 12.17 13.74
CA PHE A 265 -8.90 12.41 15.14
C PHE A 265 -7.96 11.66 16.09
N ALA A 266 -7.57 10.42 15.77
CA ALA A 266 -6.61 9.67 16.58
C ALA A 266 -5.24 10.37 16.62
N LEU A 267 -4.77 10.87 15.48
CA LEU A 267 -3.50 11.59 15.34
C LEU A 267 -3.44 12.86 16.19
N VAL A 268 -4.54 13.63 16.25
CA VAL A 268 -4.60 14.86 17.05
C VAL A 268 -5.02 14.65 18.50
N GLY A 269 -5.20 13.39 18.92
CA GLY A 269 -5.52 13.00 20.30
C GLY A 269 -7.02 13.05 20.67
N GLU A 270 -7.92 13.23 19.70
CA GLU A 270 -9.37 13.21 19.88
C GLU A 270 -9.90 11.76 19.84
N TYR A 271 -9.44 10.95 20.80
CA TYR A 271 -9.62 9.49 20.80
C TYR A 271 -11.08 9.04 20.88
N GLU A 272 -11.97 9.79 21.55
CA GLU A 272 -13.40 9.48 21.59
C GLU A 272 -14.04 9.49 20.20
N LEU A 273 -13.74 10.53 19.40
CA LEU A 273 -14.26 10.67 18.06
C LEU A 273 -13.61 9.68 17.09
N ALA A 274 -12.30 9.47 17.24
CA ALA A 274 -11.58 8.45 16.50
C ALA A 274 -12.19 7.07 16.71
N TYR A 275 -12.42 6.69 17.98
CA TYR A 275 -13.02 5.42 18.33
C TYR A 275 -14.43 5.29 17.77
N LEU A 276 -15.26 6.34 17.87
CA LEU A 276 -16.61 6.35 17.31
C LEU A 276 -16.63 5.97 15.82
N TRP A 277 -15.80 6.63 15.01
CA TRP A 277 -15.76 6.41 13.56
C TRP A 277 -15.14 5.06 13.18
N LEU A 278 -13.98 4.74 13.75
CA LEU A 278 -13.27 3.50 13.43
C LEU A 278 -14.05 2.27 13.92
N LYS A 279 -14.71 2.36 15.09
CA LYS A 279 -15.55 1.28 15.61
C LYS A 279 -16.81 1.08 14.77
N ARG A 280 -17.40 2.17 14.27
CA ARG A 280 -18.55 2.11 13.36
C ARG A 280 -18.18 1.35 12.09
N LEU A 281 -17.07 1.72 11.44
CA LEU A 281 -16.54 1.02 10.28
C LEU A 281 -16.34 -0.48 10.54
N TYR A 282 -15.65 -0.82 11.62
CA TYR A 282 -15.41 -2.20 12.02
C TYR A 282 -16.69 -3.01 12.18
N ARG A 283 -17.75 -2.41 12.77
CA ARG A 283 -19.04 -3.09 12.97
C ARG A 283 -19.78 -3.40 11.68
N TYR A 284 -19.55 -2.63 10.61
CA TYR A 284 -20.14 -2.87 9.30
C TYR A 284 -19.33 -3.87 8.45
N GLY A 285 -18.32 -4.52 9.02
CA GLY A 285 -17.53 -5.54 8.35
C GLY A 285 -16.38 -4.98 7.51
N PHE A 286 -16.02 -3.70 7.67
CA PHE A 286 -14.84 -3.15 7.02
C PHE A 286 -13.59 -3.89 7.49
N ASN A 287 -12.89 -4.51 6.54
CA ASN A 287 -11.60 -5.16 6.77
C ASN A 287 -10.49 -4.22 6.30
N GLY A 288 -9.99 -3.39 7.22
CA GLY A 288 -8.90 -2.46 6.94
C GLY A 288 -7.52 -3.11 6.95
N ASP A 289 -6.51 -2.29 6.70
CA ASP A 289 -5.09 -2.62 6.72
C ASP A 289 -4.46 -2.43 8.12
N GLY A 290 -3.13 -2.55 8.20
CA GLY A 290 -2.37 -2.34 9.44
C GLY A 290 -2.67 -0.99 10.13
N PRO A 291 -2.57 0.15 9.41
CA PRO A 291 -2.94 1.47 9.93
C PRO A 291 -4.36 1.56 10.51
N PHE A 292 -5.36 0.96 9.86
CA PHE A 292 -6.72 0.93 10.38
C PHE A 292 -6.80 0.26 11.76
N TYR A 293 -6.25 -0.96 11.89
CA TYR A 293 -6.27 -1.68 13.16
C TYR A 293 -5.40 -1.01 14.23
N TYR A 294 -4.31 -0.35 13.84
CA TYR A 294 -3.46 0.44 14.72
C TYR A 294 -4.24 1.59 15.36
N TRP A 295 -4.87 2.44 14.55
CA TRP A 295 -5.63 3.58 15.08
C TRP A 295 -6.89 3.15 15.85
N LEU A 296 -7.55 2.06 15.44
CA LEU A 296 -8.69 1.52 16.17
C LEU A 296 -8.26 0.99 17.55
N SER A 297 -7.11 0.33 17.64
CA SER A 297 -6.55 -0.15 18.91
C SER A 297 -6.17 1.00 19.85
N TYR A 298 -5.41 1.98 19.34
CA TYR A 298 -5.02 3.17 20.09
C TYR A 298 -6.23 3.94 20.63
N SER A 299 -7.19 4.24 19.75
CA SER A 299 -8.40 4.97 20.13
C SER A 299 -9.23 4.19 21.14
N ALA A 300 -9.35 2.86 20.99
CA ALA A 300 -10.03 2.01 21.96
C ALA A 300 -9.36 2.01 23.34
N TYR A 301 -8.03 2.00 23.38
CA TYR A 301 -7.29 2.00 24.64
C TYR A 301 -7.49 3.31 25.42
N PHE A 302 -7.26 4.45 24.77
CA PHE A 302 -7.40 5.77 25.43
C PHE A 302 -8.84 6.13 25.79
N THR A 303 -9.83 5.42 25.24
CA THR A 303 -11.25 5.54 25.62
C THR A 303 -11.71 4.50 26.65
N GLY A 304 -10.80 3.67 27.17
CA GLY A 304 -11.05 2.71 28.26
C GLY A 304 -11.50 1.31 27.83
N TYR A 305 -11.56 1.01 26.52
CA TYR A 305 -11.94 -0.30 25.98
C TYR A 305 -10.72 -1.23 25.81
N GLU A 306 -9.97 -1.47 26.88
CA GLU A 306 -8.67 -2.17 26.83
C GLU A 306 -8.72 -3.57 26.19
N ASN A 307 -9.72 -4.38 26.54
CA ASN A 307 -9.83 -5.74 26.00
C ASN A 307 -10.04 -5.73 24.49
N PHE A 308 -10.83 -4.78 24.00
CA PHE A 308 -11.06 -4.61 22.57
C PHE A 308 -9.78 -4.07 21.90
N ALA A 309 -9.09 -3.12 22.52
CA ALA A 309 -7.82 -2.59 22.03
C ALA A 309 -6.77 -3.70 21.86
N LYS A 310 -6.61 -4.58 22.85
CA LYS A 310 -5.75 -5.78 22.82
C LYS A 310 -6.12 -6.75 21.70
N SER A 311 -7.42 -6.95 21.46
CA SER A 311 -7.87 -7.78 20.34
C SER A 311 -7.53 -7.18 18.97
N MET A 312 -7.65 -5.85 18.82
CA MET A 312 -7.32 -5.18 17.56
C MET A 312 -5.81 -5.12 17.33
N TRP A 313 -5.02 -4.97 18.39
CA TRP A 313 -3.57 -4.98 18.29
C TRP A 313 -3.00 -6.33 17.84
N LYS A 314 -3.63 -7.45 18.22
CA LYS A 314 -3.26 -8.76 17.67
C LYS A 314 -3.33 -8.77 16.14
N LYS A 315 -4.36 -8.15 15.56
CA LYS A 315 -4.48 -7.99 14.10
C LYS A 315 -3.39 -7.10 13.52
N VAL A 316 -2.99 -6.04 14.24
CA VAL A 316 -1.83 -5.21 13.85
C VAL A 316 -0.58 -6.06 13.74
N LEU A 317 -0.29 -6.90 14.73
CA LEU A 317 0.90 -7.77 14.74
C LEU A 317 0.81 -8.91 13.71
N GLU A 318 -0.39 -9.38 13.37
CA GLU A 318 -0.59 -10.34 12.28
C GLU A 318 -0.23 -9.75 10.91
N ILE A 319 -0.55 -8.47 10.68
CA ILE A 319 -0.28 -7.77 9.41
C ILE A 319 1.14 -7.19 9.39
N THR A 320 1.58 -6.60 10.50
CA THR A 320 2.80 -5.78 10.65
C THR A 320 3.55 -6.21 11.93
N PRO A 321 4.24 -7.37 11.92
CA PRO A 321 4.87 -7.93 13.13
C PRO A 321 5.95 -7.03 13.77
N ASP A 322 6.54 -6.12 13.00
CA ASP A 322 7.54 -5.15 13.43
C ASP A 322 7.00 -4.06 14.38
N LYS A 323 5.68 -3.97 14.55
CA LYS A 323 5.03 -3.06 15.50
C LYS A 323 4.99 -3.58 16.94
N GLU A 324 5.50 -4.79 17.21
CA GLU A 324 5.58 -5.35 18.56
C GLU A 324 6.35 -4.41 19.51
N GLY A 325 5.78 -4.14 20.69
CA GLY A 325 6.36 -3.21 21.65
C GLY A 325 5.86 -1.76 21.53
N LEU A 326 5.08 -1.44 20.49
CA LEU A 326 4.47 -0.12 20.30
C LEU A 326 3.01 -0.08 20.78
N GLU A 327 2.61 -1.00 21.67
CA GLU A 327 1.26 -1.06 22.17
C GLU A 327 0.88 0.24 22.89
N PRO A 328 -0.38 0.70 22.80
CA PRO A 328 -0.81 1.91 23.50
C PRO A 328 -0.78 1.75 25.04
N TRP A 329 -0.82 0.51 25.56
CA TRP A 329 -0.70 0.19 27.01
C TRP A 329 0.69 -0.25 27.43
N ASN A 330 1.69 -0.20 26.55
CA ASN A 330 3.04 -0.48 27.00
C ASN A 330 3.48 0.71 27.88
N ASP A 331 3.56 0.52 29.20
CA ASP A 331 4.05 1.54 30.15
C ASP A 331 5.53 1.89 29.91
N LYS A 332 6.23 1.06 29.16
CA LYS A 332 7.56 1.32 28.60
C LYS A 332 7.50 1.83 27.16
N SER A 333 6.32 2.20 26.65
CA SER A 333 6.15 2.89 25.38
C SER A 333 6.79 4.27 25.55
N PRO A 334 7.91 4.53 24.88
CA PRO A 334 8.63 5.76 25.12
C PRO A 334 7.82 6.83 24.43
N ARG A 335 7.43 7.87 25.19
CA ARG A 335 7.39 9.19 24.57
C ARG A 335 8.78 9.36 23.94
N ALA A 336 8.83 9.23 22.62
CA ALA A 336 10.01 9.27 21.76
C ALA A 336 10.93 8.03 21.82
N ASN A 337 10.58 6.95 21.12
CA ASN A 337 11.58 6.01 20.60
C ASN A 337 12.05 6.53 19.25
N GLY A 338 13.36 6.64 19.07
CA GLY A 338 13.97 6.99 17.79
C GLY A 338 14.12 5.77 16.91
N PHE A 339 14.46 5.96 15.64
CA PHE A 339 14.68 4.89 14.68
C PHE A 339 15.67 3.81 15.16
N GLU A 340 16.56 4.16 16.10
CA GLU A 340 17.48 3.27 16.80
C GLU A 340 16.80 2.14 17.56
N ASP A 341 15.55 2.28 17.99
CA ASP A 341 14.85 1.24 18.74
C ASP A 341 13.88 0.40 17.88
N TYR A 342 13.77 0.68 16.57
CA TYR A 342 12.92 -0.06 15.64
C TYR A 342 13.73 -1.01 14.75
N LYS A 343 13.87 -2.26 15.21
CA LYS A 343 14.59 -3.33 14.51
C LYS A 343 14.15 -3.51 13.04
N GLY A 344 12.85 -3.41 12.75
CA GLY A 344 12.31 -3.51 11.39
C GLY A 344 12.84 -2.42 10.47
N SER A 345 12.77 -1.17 10.92
CA SER A 345 13.31 0.00 10.19
C SER A 345 14.81 -0.12 9.95
N ILE A 346 15.57 -0.59 10.95
CA ILE A 346 17.01 -0.83 10.80
C ILE A 346 17.27 -1.88 9.71
N PHE A 347 16.56 -3.01 9.69
CA PHE A 347 16.74 -4.02 8.64
C PHE A 347 16.33 -3.51 7.25
N GLN A 348 15.23 -2.76 7.15
CA GLN A 348 14.81 -2.17 5.89
C GLN A 348 15.92 -1.27 5.31
N LYS A 349 16.53 -0.42 6.15
CA LYS A 349 17.65 0.45 5.74
C LYS A 349 18.93 -0.33 5.44
N LEU A 350 19.23 -1.42 6.16
CA LEU A 350 20.35 -2.32 5.83
C LEU A 350 20.17 -2.96 4.45
N GLU A 351 18.94 -3.21 4.02
CA GLU A 351 18.60 -3.82 2.73
C GLU A 351 18.45 -2.79 1.59
N SER A 352 18.68 -1.51 1.86
CA SER A 352 18.63 -0.42 0.87
C SER A 352 19.66 -0.59 -0.25
N ASP A 353 19.36 -0.04 -1.43
CA ASP A 353 20.33 0.07 -2.54
C ASP A 353 21.37 1.17 -2.32
N TYR A 354 21.11 2.13 -1.43
CA TYR A 354 21.98 3.28 -1.16
C TYR A 354 22.96 2.99 -0.01
N VAL A 355 24.23 3.36 -0.19
CA VAL A 355 25.32 3.07 0.77
C VAL A 355 25.11 3.85 2.06
N GLU A 356 24.77 5.13 1.95
CA GLU A 356 24.53 6.05 3.06
C GLU A 356 23.40 5.58 3.98
N GLU A 357 22.35 4.97 3.45
CA GLU A 357 21.24 4.42 4.23
C GLU A 357 21.67 3.18 5.01
N ARG A 358 22.46 2.31 4.38
CA ARG A 358 23.02 1.13 5.06
C ARG A 358 24.01 1.53 6.15
N LEU A 359 24.86 2.53 5.90
CA LEU A 359 25.77 3.08 6.91
C LEU A 359 25.00 3.73 8.07
N PHE A 360 23.95 4.47 7.78
CA PHE A 360 23.06 5.01 8.82
C PHE A 360 22.40 3.89 9.64
N ALA A 361 21.92 2.83 9.00
CA ALA A 361 21.35 1.68 9.71
C ALA A 361 22.38 0.96 10.62
N LEU A 362 23.64 0.90 10.19
CA LEU A 362 24.73 0.36 10.99
C LEU A 362 25.02 1.27 12.20
N PHE A 363 24.95 2.59 12.04
CA PHE A 363 25.00 3.52 13.17
C PHE A 363 23.79 3.34 14.11
N LEU A 364 22.57 3.26 13.60
CA LEU A 364 21.39 2.97 14.43
C LEU A 364 21.59 1.69 15.24
N THR A 365 22.21 0.67 14.65
CA THR A 365 22.54 -0.58 15.35
C THR A 365 23.49 -0.36 16.53
N THR A 366 24.41 0.62 16.48
CA THR A 366 25.36 0.87 17.57
C THR A 366 24.71 1.51 18.79
N VAL A 367 23.72 2.37 18.57
CA VAL A 367 22.98 3.08 19.63
C VAL A 367 21.69 2.36 20.04
N SER A 368 21.27 1.34 19.29
CA SER A 368 20.07 0.54 19.56
C SER A 368 20.14 -0.28 20.84
N SER A 369 19.04 -0.30 21.61
CA SER A 369 18.83 -1.27 22.69
C SER A 369 18.79 -2.73 22.20
N LYS A 370 18.57 -2.95 20.89
CA LYS A 370 18.48 -4.26 20.23
C LYS A 370 19.75 -4.68 19.49
N LYS A 371 20.87 -3.99 19.73
CA LYS A 371 22.18 -4.22 19.09
C LYS A 371 22.55 -5.70 18.95
N GLU A 372 22.56 -6.46 20.04
CA GLU A 372 22.98 -7.87 20.03
C GLU A 372 22.08 -8.75 19.15
N GLU A 373 20.77 -8.51 19.16
CA GLU A 373 19.83 -9.24 18.31
C GLU A 373 20.04 -8.93 16.81
N ILE A 374 20.40 -7.69 16.50
CA ILE A 374 20.64 -7.25 15.11
C ILE A 374 21.95 -7.82 14.59
N ILE A 375 23.03 -7.76 15.39
CA ILE A 375 24.38 -8.23 14.99
C ILE A 375 24.42 -9.74 14.77
N THR A 376 23.63 -10.49 15.54
CA THR A 376 23.52 -11.96 15.44
C THR A 376 22.51 -12.43 14.38
N SER A 377 21.73 -11.52 13.80
CA SER A 377 20.74 -11.85 12.77
C SER A 377 21.39 -12.35 11.49
N LYS A 378 20.86 -13.45 10.94
CA LYS A 378 21.26 -13.98 9.62
C LYS A 378 21.12 -12.94 8.51
N ARG A 379 20.15 -12.02 8.62
CA ARG A 379 19.91 -10.96 7.63
C ARG A 379 21.12 -10.06 7.43
N LEU A 380 21.84 -9.74 8.51
CA LEU A 380 23.05 -8.92 8.44
C LEU A 380 24.19 -9.65 7.70
N PHE A 381 24.36 -10.96 7.93
CA PHE A 381 25.44 -11.73 7.29
C PHE A 381 25.18 -12.08 5.82
N GLN A 382 23.91 -12.22 5.44
CA GLN A 382 23.50 -12.66 4.10
C GLN A 382 23.26 -11.50 3.13
N ASN A 383 23.42 -10.26 3.58
CA ASN A 383 23.17 -9.10 2.75
C ASN A 383 24.25 -8.95 1.66
N GLN A 384 23.85 -9.17 0.40
CA GLN A 384 24.73 -9.13 -0.75
C GLN A 384 25.06 -7.71 -1.23
N LYS A 385 24.34 -6.69 -0.73
CA LYS A 385 24.51 -5.29 -1.14
C LYS A 385 25.67 -4.57 -0.43
N PHE A 386 26.27 -5.18 0.59
CA PHE A 386 27.34 -4.54 1.37
C PHE A 386 28.64 -4.38 0.59
N THR A 387 29.08 -3.13 0.49
CA THR A 387 30.37 -2.75 -0.07
C THR A 387 31.48 -2.87 0.98
N THR A 388 32.68 -2.37 0.67
CA THR A 388 33.81 -2.35 1.61
C THR A 388 33.50 -1.54 2.86
N LEU A 389 32.83 -0.38 2.73
CA LEU A 389 32.56 0.52 3.86
C LEU A 389 31.65 -0.13 4.91
N GLU A 390 30.54 -0.76 4.50
CA GLU A 390 29.63 -1.43 5.43
C GLU A 390 30.29 -2.63 6.11
N LYS A 391 31.12 -3.39 5.38
CA LYS A 391 31.87 -4.52 5.95
C LYS A 391 32.88 -4.05 7.00
N GLU A 392 33.57 -2.95 6.74
CA GLU A 392 34.47 -2.32 7.72
C GLU A 392 33.71 -1.81 8.95
N TYR A 393 32.56 -1.16 8.74
CA TYR A 393 31.72 -0.67 9.82
C TYR A 393 31.19 -1.84 10.67
N ILE A 394 30.71 -2.94 10.08
CA ILE A 394 30.30 -4.14 10.83
C ILE A 394 31.47 -4.71 11.66
N SER A 395 32.69 -4.68 11.12
CA SER A 395 33.90 -5.10 11.83
C SER A 395 34.20 -4.19 13.02
N LEU A 396 34.03 -2.88 12.87
CA LEU A 396 34.11 -1.90 13.96
C LEU A 396 33.09 -2.21 15.06
N ILE A 397 31.82 -2.45 14.70
CA ILE A 397 30.75 -2.77 15.65
C ILE A 397 31.06 -4.03 16.47
N ARG A 398 31.65 -5.05 15.83
CA ARG A 398 31.94 -6.36 16.45
C ARG A 398 33.25 -6.41 17.23
N SER A 399 34.30 -5.77 16.72
CA SER A 399 35.67 -5.96 17.21
C SER A 399 36.31 -4.70 17.76
N GLY A 400 35.69 -3.53 17.60
CA GLY A 400 36.19 -2.25 18.09
C GLY A 400 37.48 -1.78 17.41
N LYS A 401 37.88 -2.39 16.28
CA LYS A 401 39.12 -2.01 15.59
C LYS A 401 38.97 -0.63 14.93
N PRO A 402 39.94 0.29 15.10
CA PRO A 402 39.89 1.59 14.45
C PRO A 402 39.98 1.47 12.92
N SER A 403 39.08 2.15 12.22
CA SER A 403 39.02 2.25 10.75
C SER A 403 38.53 3.65 10.35
N VAL A 404 38.51 3.97 9.05
CA VAL A 404 37.94 5.24 8.56
C VAL A 404 36.47 5.39 8.95
N THR A 405 35.74 4.27 9.08
CA THR A 405 34.36 4.25 9.58
C THR A 405 34.25 4.57 11.09
N ALA A 406 35.33 4.49 11.86
CA ALA A 406 35.33 4.91 13.27
C ALA A 406 35.21 6.43 13.40
N ASP A 407 35.90 7.20 12.54
CA ASP A 407 35.74 8.65 12.49
C ASP A 407 34.31 9.02 12.07
N ALA A 408 33.69 8.24 11.18
CA ALA A 408 32.30 8.43 10.77
C ALA A 408 31.30 8.18 11.89
N GLN A 409 31.52 7.11 12.65
CA GLN A 409 30.72 6.78 13.83
C GLN A 409 30.84 7.88 14.89
N GLU A 410 32.06 8.31 15.23
CA GLU A 410 32.26 9.35 16.25
C GLU A 410 31.57 10.67 15.89
N ILE A 411 31.54 11.06 14.60
CA ILE A 411 30.79 12.25 14.17
C ILE A 411 29.28 12.05 14.32
N ALA A 412 28.77 10.85 13.98
CA ALA A 412 27.37 10.52 14.17
C ALA A 412 26.96 10.46 15.66
N GLU A 413 27.88 10.03 16.54
CA GLU A 413 27.70 10.06 18.00
C GLU A 413 27.58 11.51 18.50
N ILE A 414 28.35 12.46 17.95
CA ILE A 414 28.21 13.89 18.29
C ILE A 414 26.81 14.42 17.92
N PHE A 415 26.23 13.99 16.79
CA PHE A 415 24.83 14.33 16.49
C PHE A 415 23.91 13.72 17.52
N TYR A 416 24.13 12.45 17.86
CA TYR A 416 23.29 11.71 18.79
C TYR A 416 23.27 12.34 20.18
N GLU A 417 24.40 12.88 20.67
CA GLU A 417 24.43 13.65 21.93
C GLU A 417 23.43 14.81 21.96
N ASN A 418 23.11 15.40 20.81
CA ASN A 418 22.25 16.59 20.70
C ASN A 418 20.86 16.32 20.09
N HIS A 419 20.71 15.21 19.36
CA HIS A 419 19.52 14.88 18.54
C HIS A 419 19.00 13.47 18.84
N HIS A 420 19.20 12.97 20.07
CA HIS A 420 18.54 11.75 20.53
C HIS A 420 17.18 12.06 21.18
N PRO A 421 16.15 11.21 20.99
CA PRO A 421 16.13 10.05 20.12
C PRO A 421 15.97 10.42 18.63
N ILE A 422 16.44 9.57 17.70
CA ILE A 422 16.50 9.91 16.27
C ILE A 422 15.11 9.80 15.64
N GLY A 423 14.44 10.93 15.42
CA GLY A 423 13.14 10.99 14.76
C GLY A 423 13.22 11.07 13.23
N ALA A 424 12.04 11.24 12.61
CA ALA A 424 11.91 11.43 11.17
C ALA A 424 12.72 12.63 10.66
N ILE A 425 12.68 13.74 11.41
CA ILE A 425 13.38 14.98 11.07
C ILE A 425 14.89 14.79 11.20
N GLU A 426 15.34 14.25 12.32
CA GLU A 426 16.75 14.04 12.66
C GLU A 426 17.39 13.02 11.73
N SER A 427 16.64 12.05 11.20
CA SER A 427 17.17 11.08 10.23
C SER A 427 17.77 11.73 8.98
N GLY A 428 17.24 12.89 8.57
CA GLY A 428 17.79 13.66 7.45
C GLY A 428 19.21 14.17 7.73
N LEU A 429 19.55 14.48 8.99
CA LEU A 429 20.89 14.88 9.40
C LEU A 429 21.88 13.73 9.20
N TYR A 430 21.52 12.53 9.65
CA TYR A 430 22.38 11.35 9.53
C TYR A 430 22.55 10.89 8.08
N LEU A 431 21.49 10.91 7.28
CA LEU A 431 21.58 10.59 5.86
C LEU A 431 22.51 11.58 5.15
N MET A 432 22.35 12.87 5.40
CA MET A 432 23.25 13.88 4.83
C MET A 432 24.70 13.66 5.27
N TRP A 433 24.93 13.32 6.53
CA TRP A 433 26.26 12.99 7.01
C TRP A 433 26.86 11.79 6.29
N PHE A 434 26.14 10.67 6.19
CA PHE A 434 26.66 9.47 5.58
C PHE A 434 26.87 9.63 4.06
N SER A 435 26.06 10.45 3.38
CA SER A 435 26.34 10.84 1.99
C SER A 435 27.66 11.60 1.87
N VAL A 436 27.90 12.60 2.73
CA VAL A 436 29.18 13.35 2.77
C VAL A 436 30.34 12.39 3.06
N PHE A 437 30.16 11.48 4.01
CA PHE A 437 31.19 10.52 4.39
C PHE A 437 31.55 9.56 3.24
N VAL A 438 30.57 9.10 2.45
CA VAL A 438 30.82 8.27 1.26
C VAL A 438 31.72 9.01 0.28
N GLU A 439 31.44 10.28 -0.02
CA GLU A 439 32.27 11.07 -0.94
C GLU A 439 33.65 11.42 -0.37
N VAL A 440 33.71 11.78 0.92
CA VAL A 440 34.98 12.03 1.63
C VAL A 440 35.88 10.78 1.65
N SER A 441 35.28 9.60 1.79
CA SER A 441 36.00 8.32 1.78
C SER A 441 36.57 8.00 0.39
N LYS A 442 35.84 8.29 -0.68
CA LYS A 442 36.33 8.17 -2.07
C LYS A 442 37.51 9.10 -2.34
N ALA A 443 37.53 10.27 -1.71
CA ALA A 443 38.60 11.27 -1.84
C ALA A 443 39.80 11.05 -0.90
N ASP A 444 39.80 10.00 -0.07
CA ASP A 444 40.84 9.69 0.94
C ASP A 444 41.16 10.87 1.89
N VAL A 445 40.14 11.63 2.27
CA VAL A 445 40.29 12.81 3.13
C VAL A 445 40.16 12.44 4.62
N ARG A 446 41.16 12.83 5.42
CA ARG A 446 41.15 12.58 6.88
C ARG A 446 40.23 13.52 7.66
N LEU A 447 39.38 12.94 8.51
CA LEU A 447 38.41 13.63 9.37
C LEU A 447 39.02 14.18 10.68
N LYS A 448 40.06 15.04 10.59
CA LYS A 448 40.84 15.49 11.77
C LYS A 448 40.06 16.26 12.85
N ASN A 449 39.09 17.11 12.49
CA ASN A 449 38.31 17.90 13.44
C ASN A 449 36.84 17.49 13.38
N LYS A 450 36.51 16.44 14.13
CA LYS A 450 35.20 15.78 14.13
C LYS A 450 34.06 16.72 14.51
N ARG A 451 34.26 17.53 15.56
CA ARG A 451 33.29 18.57 15.98
C ARG A 451 33.03 19.61 14.89
N ALA A 452 34.05 20.01 14.13
CA ALA A 452 33.86 20.98 13.05
C ALA A 452 33.14 20.39 11.83
N TRP A 453 33.37 19.11 11.52
CA TRP A 453 32.56 18.39 10.52
C TRP A 453 31.10 18.28 10.96
N ALA A 454 30.86 17.83 12.20
CA ALA A 454 29.52 17.74 12.77
C ALA A 454 28.79 19.10 12.74
N ALA A 455 29.40 20.15 13.28
CA ALA A 455 28.85 21.50 13.28
C ALA A 455 28.51 22.02 11.87
N ALA A 456 29.34 21.75 10.88
CA ALA A 456 29.11 22.19 9.51
C ALA A 456 27.95 21.44 8.84
N VAL A 457 27.85 20.13 9.07
CA VAL A 457 26.74 19.29 8.59
C VAL A 457 25.44 19.76 9.27
N GLU A 458 25.41 19.91 10.59
CA GLU A 458 24.21 20.38 11.31
C GLU A 458 23.75 21.77 10.83
N TYR A 459 24.69 22.71 10.65
CA TYR A 459 24.38 24.04 10.11
C TYR A 459 23.74 23.97 8.72
N LEU A 460 24.29 23.14 7.82
CA LEU A 460 23.75 22.97 6.48
C LEU A 460 22.38 22.28 6.50
N TRP A 461 22.17 21.34 7.41
CA TRP A 461 20.90 20.66 7.60
C TRP A 461 19.79 21.64 8.03
N HIS A 462 20.05 22.49 9.01
CA HIS A 462 19.14 23.58 9.40
C HIS A 462 18.85 24.53 8.23
N LYS A 463 19.88 24.90 7.46
CA LYS A 463 19.74 25.80 6.31
C LYS A 463 18.87 25.19 5.19
N LEU A 464 19.00 23.89 4.92
CA LEU A 464 18.16 23.19 3.93
C LEU A 464 16.68 23.12 4.34
N ARG A 465 16.42 23.20 5.65
CA ARG A 465 15.08 23.23 6.25
C ARG A 465 14.54 24.65 6.46
N SER A 466 15.22 25.68 5.94
CA SER A 466 14.88 27.10 6.10
C SER A 466 14.81 27.57 7.57
N GLU A 467 15.43 26.85 8.49
CA GLU A 467 15.46 27.23 9.90
C GLU A 467 16.49 28.34 10.12
N LYS A 468 16.11 29.35 10.90
CA LYS A 468 16.96 30.50 11.20
C LYS A 468 17.98 30.13 12.28
N VAL A 469 19.08 29.51 11.87
CA VAL A 469 20.22 29.22 12.73
C VAL A 469 21.46 29.96 12.23
N SER A 470 22.14 30.68 13.11
CA SER A 470 23.36 31.41 12.75
C SER A 470 24.62 30.53 12.89
N GLN A 471 25.68 30.82 12.13
CA GLN A 471 26.97 30.13 12.33
C GLN A 471 27.54 30.37 13.73
N GLN A 472 27.21 31.49 14.36
CA GLN A 472 27.65 31.79 15.72
C GLN A 472 26.97 30.87 16.73
N GLU A 473 25.66 30.65 16.59
CA GLU A 473 24.88 29.78 17.46
C GLU A 473 25.36 28.31 17.39
N VAL A 474 25.62 27.80 16.18
CA VAL A 474 26.20 26.44 16.03
C VAL A 474 27.63 26.39 16.56
N ALA A 475 28.41 27.47 16.39
CA ALA A 475 29.78 27.53 16.90
C ALA A 475 29.81 27.43 18.43
N GLU A 476 28.90 28.11 19.12
CA GLU A 476 28.76 28.03 20.57
C GLU A 476 28.38 26.60 21.01
N ARG A 477 27.39 25.97 20.37
CA ARG A 477 26.96 24.58 20.67
C ARG A 477 28.10 23.57 20.58
N TYR A 478 28.96 23.71 19.57
CA TYR A 478 30.08 22.80 19.32
C TYR A 478 31.40 23.22 19.96
N SER A 479 31.42 24.33 20.72
CA SER A 479 32.64 24.93 21.29
C SER A 479 33.71 25.24 20.22
N LEU A 480 33.29 25.85 19.12
CA LEU A 480 34.11 26.23 17.97
C LEU A 480 34.06 27.75 17.73
N SER A 481 34.92 28.24 16.83
CA SER A 481 34.80 29.61 16.33
C SER A 481 33.90 29.67 15.09
N PRO A 482 33.17 30.77 14.84
CA PRO A 482 32.37 30.94 13.61
C PRO A 482 33.24 30.81 12.33
N ALA A 483 34.50 31.25 12.38
CA ALA A 483 35.45 31.10 11.27
C ALA A 483 35.75 29.62 10.97
N THR A 484 35.85 28.78 12.00
CA THR A 484 36.02 27.34 11.86
C THR A 484 34.81 26.73 11.15
N ILE A 485 33.60 27.08 11.58
CA ILE A 485 32.36 26.60 10.93
C ILE A 485 32.32 27.04 9.47
N GLY A 486 32.57 28.31 9.17
CA GLY A 486 32.56 28.82 7.80
C GLY A 486 33.53 28.06 6.87
N LYS A 487 34.70 27.64 7.36
CA LYS A 487 35.65 26.80 6.62
C LYS A 487 35.09 25.40 6.34
N TYR A 488 34.53 24.74 7.35
CA TYR A 488 34.02 23.38 7.23
C TYR A 488 32.69 23.30 6.46
N VAL A 489 31.84 24.33 6.53
CA VAL A 489 30.63 24.44 5.70
C VAL A 489 30.98 24.46 4.21
N LYS A 490 32.02 25.19 3.81
CA LYS A 490 32.51 25.15 2.42
C LYS A 490 33.04 23.76 2.05
N LEU A 491 33.75 23.12 2.97
CA LEU A 491 34.30 21.79 2.75
C LEU A 491 33.19 20.73 2.58
N VAL A 492 32.18 20.73 3.45
CA VAL A 492 31.02 19.83 3.38
C VAL A 492 30.23 20.06 2.09
N ASN A 493 29.97 21.32 1.72
CA ASN A 493 29.27 21.63 0.47
C ASN A 493 29.96 21.07 -0.79
N ASN A 494 31.30 20.97 -0.80
CA ASN A 494 32.01 20.39 -1.95
C ASN A 494 31.76 18.88 -2.12
N TYR A 495 31.29 18.19 -1.07
CA TYR A 495 30.97 16.76 -1.06
C TYR A 495 29.46 16.49 -1.05
N LEU A 496 28.63 17.54 -1.14
CA LEU A 496 27.17 17.45 -1.27
C LEU A 496 26.67 17.77 -2.69
N GLN A 497 27.57 18.15 -3.60
CA GLN A 497 27.30 18.34 -5.03
C GLN A 497 27.41 17.01 -5.75
#